data_AF-A0A645B338-F1
#
_entry.id   AF-A0A645B338-F1
#
_cell.length_a   1.000
_cell.length_b   1.000
_cell.length_c   1.000
_cell.angle_alpha   90.00
_cell.angle_beta   90.00
_cell.angle_gamma   90.00
#
_symmetry.space_group_name_H-M   'P 1'
#
loop_
_entity.id
_entity.type
_entity.pdbx_description
1 polymer ?
#
loop_
_entity_poly.entity_id
_entity_poly.type
_entity_poly.pdbx_seq_one_letter_code
_entity_poly.pdbx_strand_id
1 'polypeptide(L)'
;MKFGVYYNPMWLTRTAWEKDCPVQGTSVTAKQIVGENSFNGDLYWVDTARQGAEQWIRGYVRHFINLGATYLRIDFLENYERNYGSDKYAEALKWIKEEAGDEIFISLVMPNCFSHGKNEIPYGDMIRVSNDCFGGGWDFVSARKRGKRQEHWPQYDNAFDGFIGFSDITSRGKLIMDGDFMRMNTMANAEEKKFLFSLMVITGSALAISDQYDTIGEDAWVYQNKELIELNHVGFYAKPLSGDVNSRNSSRWIGQLPNGSWVVGLFNREDVAIKYTVNFSKELGFNASHVANVRDLWEHKDLGGMDNEYSVLLSPHSCKIIRIEK
;
A
#
# COMPACT_ATOMS: atom_id res chain seq x y z
N MET A 1 2.19 18.41 11.96
CA MET A 1 1.49 17.10 11.86
C MET A 1 0.24 17.30 11.03
N LYS A 2 -0.25 16.26 10.36
CA LYS A 2 -1.52 16.24 9.63
C LYS A 2 -2.50 15.33 10.36
N PHE A 3 -3.80 15.57 10.19
CA PHE A 3 -4.87 14.78 10.78
C PHE A 3 -5.50 13.88 9.71
N GLY A 4 -5.78 12.62 10.07
CA GLY A 4 -6.44 11.66 9.20
C GLY A 4 -7.56 10.94 9.96
N VAL A 5 -8.56 10.47 9.21
CA VAL A 5 -9.75 9.81 9.74
C VAL A 5 -9.85 8.40 9.15
N TYR A 6 -10.23 7.45 9.98
CA TYR A 6 -10.71 6.14 9.56
C TYR A 6 -12.24 6.15 9.62
N TYR A 7 -12.90 6.05 8.47
CA TYR A 7 -14.36 5.99 8.38
C TYR A 7 -14.79 5.52 7.00
N ASN A 8 -15.88 4.76 6.92
CA ASN A 8 -16.51 4.43 5.65
C ASN A 8 -17.74 5.33 5.41
N PRO A 9 -17.73 6.24 4.41
CA PRO A 9 -18.85 7.13 4.10
C PRO A 9 -20.18 6.42 3.75
N MET A 10 -20.13 5.13 3.43
CA MET A 10 -21.32 4.30 3.17
C MET A 10 -21.94 3.75 4.46
N TRP A 11 -21.32 3.96 5.63
CA TRP A 11 -21.92 3.59 6.90
C TRP A 11 -23.01 4.57 7.32
N LEU A 12 -24.08 3.98 7.88
CA LEU A 12 -25.15 4.69 8.55
C LEU A 12 -25.32 4.14 9.96
N THR A 13 -25.15 5.00 10.96
CA THR A 13 -25.23 4.57 12.36
C THR A 13 -26.64 4.14 12.73
N ARG A 14 -26.76 3.12 13.57
CA ARG A 14 -28.04 2.66 14.10
C ARG A 14 -28.81 3.79 14.78
N THR A 15 -28.12 4.70 15.47
CA THR A 15 -28.76 5.89 16.06
C THR A 15 -29.38 6.81 15.01
N ALA A 16 -28.71 7.06 13.88
CA ALA A 16 -29.28 7.85 12.79
C ALA A 16 -30.52 7.19 12.20
N TRP A 17 -30.50 5.86 12.07
CA TRP A 17 -31.64 5.08 11.60
C TRP A 17 -32.81 5.09 12.59
N GLU A 18 -32.57 4.81 13.87
CA GLU A 18 -33.62 4.73 14.91
C GLU A 18 -34.34 6.06 15.08
N LYS A 19 -33.59 7.16 15.06
CA LYS A 19 -34.13 8.54 15.12
C LYS A 19 -34.65 9.05 13.77
N ASP A 20 -34.47 8.27 12.71
CA ASP A 20 -34.83 8.61 11.34
C ASP A 20 -34.32 10.00 10.92
N CYS A 21 -33.04 10.26 11.19
CA CYS A 21 -32.43 11.57 10.99
C CYS A 21 -32.58 12.05 9.54
N PRO A 22 -32.77 13.37 9.31
CA PRO A 22 -32.84 13.92 7.97
C PRO A 22 -31.49 13.82 7.26
N VAL A 23 -31.51 13.55 5.94
CA VAL A 23 -30.31 13.60 5.10
C VAL A 23 -30.15 15.02 4.59
N GLN A 24 -29.05 15.67 4.98
CA GLN A 24 -28.79 17.08 4.67
C GLN A 24 -28.87 17.35 3.16
N GLY A 25 -29.57 18.43 2.78
CA GLY A 25 -29.72 18.84 1.38
C GLY A 25 -30.78 18.06 0.59
N THR A 26 -31.60 17.24 1.27
CA THR A 26 -32.65 16.43 0.63
C THR A 26 -33.95 16.48 1.44
N SER A 27 -35.01 15.92 0.88
CA SER A 27 -36.28 15.67 1.59
C SER A 27 -36.39 14.25 2.17
N VAL A 28 -35.34 13.43 2.09
CA VAL A 28 -35.37 12.04 2.56
C VAL A 28 -34.68 11.90 3.92
N THR A 29 -34.92 10.76 4.57
CA THR A 29 -34.39 10.43 5.90
C THR A 29 -33.49 9.20 5.89
N ALA A 30 -32.80 8.97 7.01
CA ALA A 30 -31.90 7.85 7.22
C ALA A 30 -32.54 6.49 6.88
N LYS A 31 -33.81 6.25 7.27
CA LYS A 31 -34.48 4.97 6.96
C LYS A 31 -34.70 4.75 5.47
N GLN A 32 -34.82 5.81 4.68
CA GLN A 32 -35.12 5.72 3.25
C GLN A 32 -33.89 5.44 2.38
N ILE A 33 -32.68 5.67 2.92
CA ILE A 33 -31.41 5.46 2.21
C ILE A 33 -30.69 4.16 2.59
N VAL A 34 -31.19 3.43 3.59
CA VAL A 34 -30.63 2.13 3.99
C VAL A 34 -30.91 1.06 2.92
N GLY A 35 -29.91 0.22 2.66
CA GLY A 35 -30.05 -0.95 1.79
C GLY A 35 -30.59 -2.19 2.50
N GLU A 36 -30.79 -3.26 1.73
CA GLU A 36 -31.38 -4.52 2.25
C GLU A 36 -30.44 -5.26 3.21
N ASN A 37 -29.13 -5.11 3.05
CA ASN A 37 -28.11 -5.71 3.90
C ASN A 37 -27.66 -4.74 4.99
N SER A 38 -27.56 -5.22 6.24
CA SER A 38 -26.88 -4.46 7.30
C SER A 38 -25.38 -4.71 7.25
N PHE A 39 -24.56 -3.78 7.74
CA PHE A 39 -23.13 -4.07 7.94
C PHE A 39 -22.93 -4.93 9.18
N ASN A 40 -23.44 -4.48 10.32
CA ASN A 40 -23.45 -5.22 11.58
C ASN A 40 -24.63 -4.76 12.47
N GLY A 41 -24.57 -5.01 13.78
CA GLY A 41 -25.63 -4.64 14.73
C GLY A 41 -25.71 -3.13 15.06
N ASP A 42 -24.65 -2.37 14.76
CA ASP A 42 -24.53 -0.94 15.10
C ASP A 42 -24.53 -0.03 13.86
N LEU A 43 -24.26 -0.61 12.69
CA LEU A 43 -24.09 0.09 11.43
C LEU A 43 -24.88 -0.59 10.31
N TYR A 44 -25.62 0.22 9.56
CA TYR A 44 -26.26 -0.13 8.30
C TYR A 44 -25.40 0.34 7.12
N TRP A 45 -25.72 -0.16 5.93
CA TRP A 45 -25.19 0.36 4.68
C TRP A 45 -26.16 1.34 4.04
N VAL A 46 -25.63 2.46 3.57
CA VAL A 46 -26.30 3.35 2.62
C VAL A 46 -26.22 2.73 1.24
N ASP A 47 -27.38 2.48 0.61
CA ASP A 47 -27.45 1.92 -0.73
C ASP A 47 -27.42 3.04 -1.78
N THR A 48 -26.42 3.05 -2.65
CA THR A 48 -26.28 4.09 -3.69
C THR A 48 -27.47 4.19 -4.63
N ALA A 49 -28.29 3.15 -4.78
CA ALA A 49 -29.50 3.22 -5.60
C ALA A 49 -30.65 4.01 -4.94
N ARG A 50 -30.52 4.44 -3.68
CA ARG A 50 -31.54 5.22 -2.97
C ARG A 50 -31.36 6.71 -3.22
N GLN A 51 -32.47 7.40 -3.51
CA GLN A 51 -32.49 8.86 -3.56
C GLN A 51 -31.99 9.42 -2.22
N GLY A 52 -30.97 10.29 -2.26
CA GLY A 52 -30.35 10.87 -1.06
C GLY A 52 -29.02 10.22 -0.63
N ALA A 53 -28.68 9.04 -1.17
CA ALA A 53 -27.44 8.34 -0.82
C ALA A 53 -26.18 9.13 -1.20
N GLU A 54 -26.18 9.78 -2.36
CA GLU A 54 -25.07 10.63 -2.80
C GLU A 54 -24.81 11.78 -1.81
N GLN A 55 -25.87 12.49 -1.40
CA GLN A 55 -25.76 13.60 -0.45
C GLN A 55 -25.24 13.14 0.92
N TRP A 56 -25.62 11.95 1.36
CA TRP A 56 -25.08 11.35 2.58
C TRP A 56 -23.58 11.07 2.44
N ILE A 57 -23.17 10.33 1.41
CA ILE A 57 -21.79 9.89 1.20
C ILE A 57 -20.87 11.10 1.02
N ARG A 58 -21.22 12.03 0.12
CA ARG A 58 -20.47 13.28 -0.08
C ARG A 58 -20.47 14.13 1.19
N GLY A 59 -21.60 14.18 1.90
CA GLY A 59 -21.73 14.92 3.16
C GLY A 59 -20.68 14.51 4.20
N TYR A 60 -20.41 13.22 4.37
CA TYR A 60 -19.36 12.75 5.28
C TYR A 60 -17.95 13.11 4.81
N VAL A 61 -17.66 12.98 3.51
CA VAL A 61 -16.36 13.40 2.96
C VAL A 61 -16.13 14.89 3.21
N ARG A 62 -17.11 15.73 2.86
CA ARG A 62 -17.06 17.18 3.10
C ARG A 62 -16.97 17.52 4.58
N HIS A 63 -17.68 16.79 5.43
CA HIS A 63 -17.60 16.97 6.89
C HIS A 63 -16.16 16.77 7.40
N PHE A 64 -15.47 15.71 6.97
CA PHE A 64 -14.09 15.47 7.40
C PHE A 64 -13.10 16.50 6.84
N ILE A 65 -13.29 16.94 5.59
CA ILE A 65 -12.51 18.06 5.03
C ILE A 65 -12.69 19.32 5.90
N ASN A 66 -13.93 19.66 6.26
CA ASN A 66 -14.22 20.83 7.09
C ASN A 66 -13.67 20.71 8.53
N LEU A 67 -13.49 19.49 9.04
CA LEU A 67 -12.79 19.23 10.31
C LEU A 67 -11.26 19.35 10.19
N GLY A 68 -10.72 19.55 8.98
CA GLY A 68 -9.29 19.67 8.71
C GLY A 68 -8.57 18.33 8.50
N ALA A 69 -9.30 17.25 8.23
CA ALA A 69 -8.69 15.97 7.85
C ALA A 69 -8.08 16.08 6.45
N THR A 70 -6.85 15.61 6.29
CA THR A 70 -6.15 15.56 5.00
C THR A 70 -5.99 14.14 4.46
N TYR A 71 -6.51 13.16 5.18
CA TYR A 71 -6.42 11.74 4.85
C TYR A 71 -7.68 11.03 5.33
N LEU A 72 -8.35 10.30 4.44
CA LEU A 72 -9.52 9.46 4.75
C LEU A 72 -9.22 8.01 4.38
N ARG A 73 -9.21 7.15 5.39
CA ARG A 73 -9.03 5.69 5.27
C ARG A 73 -10.39 5.02 5.30
N ILE A 74 -10.75 4.37 4.20
CA ILE A 74 -12.08 3.82 3.95
C ILE A 74 -11.99 2.31 3.93
N ASP A 75 -12.61 1.65 4.91
CA ASP A 75 -12.46 0.22 5.15
C ASP A 75 -13.73 -0.59 4.88
N PHE A 76 -13.61 -1.92 4.85
CA PHE A 76 -14.69 -2.87 4.53
C PHE A 76 -15.28 -2.69 3.13
N LEU A 77 -14.46 -2.24 2.16
CA LEU A 77 -14.90 -2.03 0.78
C LEU A 77 -15.36 -3.33 0.12
N GLU A 78 -14.68 -4.44 0.39
CA GLU A 78 -15.05 -5.76 -0.13
C GLU A 78 -16.45 -6.19 0.33
N ASN A 79 -16.81 -5.88 1.59
CA ASN A 79 -18.12 -6.23 2.14
C ASN A 79 -19.21 -5.48 1.40
N TYR A 80 -19.02 -4.17 1.18
CA TYR A 80 -19.97 -3.36 0.43
C TYR A 80 -20.13 -3.89 -0.99
N GLU A 81 -19.01 -4.11 -1.70
CA GLU A 81 -19.06 -4.60 -3.08
C GLU A 81 -19.72 -5.98 -3.20
N ARG A 82 -19.48 -6.91 -2.25
CA ARG A 82 -20.15 -8.23 -2.26
C ARG A 82 -21.64 -8.15 -1.95
N ASN A 83 -22.07 -7.21 -1.11
CA ASN A 83 -23.48 -7.05 -0.73
C ASN A 83 -24.30 -6.27 -1.75
N TYR A 84 -23.68 -5.33 -2.48
CA TYR A 84 -24.37 -4.36 -3.34
C TYR A 84 -23.97 -4.44 -4.81
N GLY A 85 -22.92 -5.19 -5.14
CA GLY A 85 -22.39 -5.36 -6.49
C GLY A 85 -21.42 -4.26 -6.92
N SER A 86 -20.61 -4.57 -7.94
CA SER A 86 -19.54 -3.69 -8.44
C SER A 86 -20.02 -2.34 -8.97
N ASP A 87 -21.23 -2.27 -9.54
CA ASP A 87 -21.75 -1.01 -10.09
C ASP A 87 -22.05 0.01 -8.98
N LYS A 88 -22.75 -0.41 -7.92
CA LYS A 88 -23.04 0.44 -6.76
C LYS A 88 -21.77 0.81 -6.00
N TYR A 89 -20.83 -0.12 -5.92
CA TYR A 89 -19.51 0.13 -5.32
C TYR A 89 -18.72 1.19 -6.09
N ALA A 90 -18.62 1.05 -7.42
CA ALA A 90 -17.93 2.02 -8.27
C ALA A 90 -18.59 3.41 -8.21
N GLU A 91 -19.92 3.46 -8.11
CA GLU A 91 -20.66 4.70 -7.93
C GLU A 91 -20.33 5.39 -6.60
N ALA A 92 -20.30 4.65 -5.49
CA ALA A 92 -19.89 5.20 -4.20
C ALA A 92 -18.46 5.75 -4.23
N LEU A 93 -17.50 4.99 -4.78
CA LEU A 93 -16.11 5.44 -4.92
C LEU A 93 -15.99 6.70 -5.78
N LYS A 94 -16.77 6.77 -6.87
CA LYS A 94 -16.82 7.97 -7.72
C LYS A 94 -17.28 9.19 -6.94
N TRP A 95 -18.38 9.10 -6.20
CA TRP A 95 -18.89 10.22 -5.40
C TRP A 95 -17.88 10.66 -4.34
N ILE A 96 -17.21 9.69 -3.69
CA ILE A 96 -16.15 9.97 -2.72
C ILE A 96 -15.01 10.74 -3.38
N LYS A 97 -14.48 10.26 -4.51
CA LYS A 97 -13.35 10.91 -5.19
C LYS A 97 -13.72 12.30 -5.72
N GLU A 98 -14.91 12.44 -6.30
CA GLU A 98 -15.39 13.74 -6.80
C GLU A 98 -15.57 14.76 -5.67
N GLU A 99 -16.05 14.35 -4.49
CA GLU A 99 -16.16 15.24 -3.33
C GLU A 99 -14.80 15.55 -2.69
N ALA A 100 -13.90 14.56 -2.68
CA ALA A 100 -12.57 14.70 -2.13
C ALA A 100 -11.71 15.70 -2.91
N GLY A 101 -11.80 15.66 -4.25
CA GLY A 101 -10.93 16.44 -5.13
C GLY A 101 -9.45 16.25 -4.79
N ASP A 102 -8.76 17.37 -4.61
CA ASP A 102 -7.38 17.43 -4.12
C ASP A 102 -7.30 17.84 -2.63
N GLU A 103 -8.44 18.00 -1.94
CA GLU A 103 -8.52 18.53 -0.57
C GLU A 103 -8.21 17.45 0.49
N ILE A 104 -8.49 16.17 0.19
CA ILE A 104 -8.26 15.04 1.10
C ILE A 104 -7.77 13.81 0.34
N PHE A 105 -6.76 13.13 0.89
CA PHE A 105 -6.19 11.91 0.31
C PHE A 105 -7.07 10.69 0.62
N ILE A 106 -7.39 9.87 -0.39
CA ILE A 106 -8.27 8.71 -0.29
C ILE A 106 -7.48 7.40 -0.27
N SER A 107 -7.54 6.71 0.86
CA SER A 107 -7.02 5.36 1.05
C SER A 107 -8.15 4.34 1.05
N LEU A 108 -8.14 3.45 0.06
CA LEU A 108 -9.11 2.37 -0.11
C LEU A 108 -8.58 1.08 0.54
N VAL A 109 -9.35 0.56 1.49
CA VAL A 109 -8.93 -0.54 2.37
C VAL A 109 -9.91 -1.70 2.29
N MET A 110 -9.34 -2.90 2.33
CA MET A 110 -10.04 -4.14 2.04
C MET A 110 -10.79 -4.15 0.68
N PRO A 111 -10.28 -3.62 -0.44
CA PRO A 111 -10.97 -3.78 -1.73
C PRO A 111 -10.84 -5.22 -2.25
N ASN A 112 -11.88 -5.76 -2.91
CA ASN A 112 -11.74 -7.06 -3.59
C ASN A 112 -10.75 -7.01 -4.75
N CYS A 113 -10.50 -5.81 -5.30
CA CYS A 113 -9.69 -5.60 -6.50
C CYS A 113 -10.17 -6.46 -7.69
N PHE A 114 -11.49 -6.60 -7.86
CA PHE A 114 -12.04 -7.34 -9.00
C PHE A 114 -11.55 -6.75 -10.32
N SER A 115 -11.36 -7.64 -11.30
CA SER A 115 -10.80 -7.27 -12.61
C SER A 115 -9.50 -6.46 -12.49
N HIS A 116 -8.63 -6.86 -11.56
CA HIS A 116 -7.33 -6.24 -11.31
C HIS A 116 -7.40 -4.77 -10.88
N GLY A 117 -8.31 -4.46 -9.95
CA GLY A 117 -8.43 -3.12 -9.37
C GLY A 117 -9.18 -2.11 -10.26
N LYS A 118 -10.00 -2.58 -11.21
CA LYS A 118 -10.67 -1.73 -12.21
C LYS A 118 -11.45 -0.56 -11.58
N ASN A 119 -12.09 -0.79 -10.44
CA ASN A 119 -12.91 0.21 -9.77
C ASN A 119 -12.10 1.10 -8.83
N GLU A 120 -11.02 0.57 -8.26
CA GLU A 120 -10.18 1.30 -7.32
C GLU A 120 -9.21 2.27 -8.02
N ILE A 121 -8.62 1.86 -9.14
CA ILE A 121 -7.64 2.65 -9.90
C ILE A 121 -8.12 4.08 -10.22
N PRO A 122 -9.35 4.32 -10.72
CA PRO A 122 -9.78 5.68 -11.06
C PRO A 122 -10.17 6.55 -9.85
N TYR A 123 -10.41 5.96 -8.68
CA TYR A 123 -11.06 6.65 -7.56
C TYR A 123 -10.26 6.67 -6.24
N GLY A 124 -9.22 5.84 -6.12
CA GLY A 124 -8.31 5.84 -4.97
C GLY A 124 -7.02 6.60 -5.26
N ASP A 125 -6.46 7.24 -4.22
CA ASP A 125 -5.07 7.69 -4.26
C ASP A 125 -4.13 6.56 -3.78
N MET A 126 -4.65 5.65 -2.95
CA MET A 126 -3.95 4.48 -2.43
C MET A 126 -4.89 3.29 -2.24
N ILE A 127 -4.40 2.07 -2.47
CA ILE A 127 -5.15 0.81 -2.25
C ILE A 127 -4.38 -0.16 -1.38
N ARG A 128 -5.07 -0.85 -0.47
CA ARG A 128 -4.50 -1.99 0.25
C ARG A 128 -4.30 -3.18 -0.70
N VAL A 129 -3.06 -3.67 -0.81
CA VAL A 129 -2.68 -4.80 -1.69
C VAL A 129 -2.40 -6.09 -0.94
N SER A 130 -2.41 -6.05 0.39
CA SER A 130 -2.20 -7.18 1.28
C SER A 130 -3.43 -7.45 2.18
N ASN A 131 -3.38 -8.53 2.94
CA ASN A 131 -4.22 -8.71 4.12
C ASN A 131 -3.79 -7.76 5.24
N ASP A 132 -4.53 -7.78 6.35
CA ASP A 132 -4.17 -7.07 7.55
C ASP A 132 -2.87 -7.60 8.17
N CYS A 133 -2.10 -6.69 8.74
CA CYS A 133 -0.82 -6.96 9.40
C CYS A 133 -1.01 -7.89 10.60
N PHE A 134 -2.14 -7.77 11.32
CA PHE A 134 -2.44 -8.51 12.56
C PHE A 134 -1.26 -8.45 13.54
N GLY A 135 -0.63 -9.61 13.80
CA GLY A 135 0.53 -9.75 14.68
C GLY A 135 1.84 -9.23 14.08
N GLY A 136 1.90 -8.87 12.80
CA GLY A 136 3.14 -8.52 12.13
C GLY A 136 4.07 -9.71 11.91
N GLY A 137 5.38 -9.48 12.05
CA GLY A 137 6.41 -10.50 11.90
C GLY A 137 6.60 -11.00 10.46
N TRP A 138 7.55 -11.93 10.28
CA TRP A 138 7.86 -12.52 8.98
C TRP A 138 6.68 -13.22 8.29
N ASP A 139 5.73 -13.73 9.10
CA ASP A 139 4.43 -14.22 8.64
C ASP A 139 3.78 -13.20 7.70
N PHE A 140 3.54 -11.99 8.19
CA PHE A 140 2.90 -10.95 7.40
C PHE A 140 3.78 -10.43 6.26
N VAL A 141 5.09 -10.29 6.49
CA VAL A 141 5.99 -9.71 5.49
C VAL A 141 6.03 -10.56 4.22
N SER A 142 6.19 -11.88 4.35
CA SER A 142 6.46 -12.74 3.19
C SER A 142 5.95 -14.18 3.28
N ALA A 143 5.61 -14.72 4.45
CA ALA A 143 5.35 -16.16 4.60
C ALA A 143 3.85 -16.54 4.54
N ARG A 144 2.93 -15.67 4.97
CA ARG A 144 1.50 -15.97 5.08
C ARG A 144 0.92 -16.31 3.71
N LYS A 145 0.47 -17.57 3.57
CA LYS A 145 0.00 -18.20 2.32
C LYS A 145 0.82 -17.80 1.09
N ARG A 146 2.15 -17.78 1.23
CA ARG A 146 3.08 -17.36 0.17
C ARG A 146 2.77 -18.03 -1.18
N GLY A 147 2.78 -17.23 -2.24
CA GLY A 147 2.55 -17.66 -3.62
C GLY A 147 1.08 -18.00 -3.93
N LYS A 148 0.16 -17.84 -2.99
CA LYS A 148 -1.27 -18.07 -3.19
C LYS A 148 -1.98 -16.75 -3.48
N ARG A 149 -2.78 -16.76 -4.54
CA ARG A 149 -3.70 -15.69 -4.89
C ARG A 149 -5.14 -16.15 -4.64
N GLN A 150 -5.96 -15.29 -4.03
CA GLN A 150 -7.40 -15.50 -3.81
C GLN A 150 -8.21 -14.65 -4.80
N GLU A 151 -9.49 -14.98 -5.00
CA GLU A 151 -10.38 -14.24 -5.88
C GLU A 151 -10.92 -12.95 -5.26
N HIS A 152 -11.14 -12.98 -3.94
CA HIS A 152 -11.68 -11.88 -3.14
C HIS A 152 -10.60 -11.27 -2.27
N TRP A 153 -10.94 -10.16 -1.60
CA TRP A 153 -10.04 -9.63 -0.59
C TRP A 153 -9.79 -10.69 0.51
N PRO A 154 -8.55 -10.82 0.99
CA PRO A 154 -7.34 -10.25 0.41
C PRO A 154 -6.85 -11.11 -0.77
N GLN A 155 -6.55 -10.51 -1.93
CA GLN A 155 -6.00 -11.31 -3.04
C GLN A 155 -4.65 -11.92 -2.69
N TYR A 156 -3.86 -11.29 -1.82
CA TYR A 156 -2.60 -11.80 -1.29
C TYR A 156 -2.55 -11.63 0.23
N ASP A 157 -2.12 -12.68 0.93
CA ASP A 157 -2.14 -12.72 2.40
C ASP A 157 -0.93 -12.04 3.07
N ASN A 158 0.13 -11.77 2.32
CA ASN A 158 1.35 -11.12 2.79
C ASN A 158 1.69 -9.89 1.93
N ALA A 159 2.43 -8.94 2.51
CA ALA A 159 2.77 -7.69 1.85
C ALA A 159 3.62 -7.90 0.58
N PHE A 160 4.62 -8.77 0.63
CA PHE A 160 5.53 -8.99 -0.50
C PHE A 160 4.82 -9.47 -1.76
N ASP A 161 3.97 -10.49 -1.64
CA ASP A 161 3.21 -11.02 -2.78
C ASP A 161 2.17 -10.01 -3.28
N GLY A 162 1.55 -9.23 -2.38
CA GLY A 162 0.65 -8.13 -2.74
C GLY A 162 1.36 -7.09 -3.62
N PHE A 163 2.56 -6.65 -3.21
CA PHE A 163 3.35 -5.72 -4.02
C PHE A 163 3.74 -6.29 -5.37
N ILE A 164 4.15 -7.57 -5.45
CA ILE A 164 4.45 -8.20 -6.75
C ILE A 164 3.20 -8.20 -7.63
N GLY A 165 2.08 -8.70 -7.09
CA GLY A 165 0.85 -8.94 -7.84
C GLY A 165 0.21 -7.68 -8.40
N PHE A 166 0.39 -6.53 -7.74
CA PHE A 166 -0.16 -5.24 -8.16
C PHE A 166 0.90 -4.24 -8.67
N SER A 167 2.13 -4.69 -8.92
CA SER A 167 3.24 -3.84 -9.36
C SER A 167 3.05 -3.18 -10.74
N ASP A 168 2.13 -3.68 -11.56
CA ASP A 168 1.84 -3.18 -12.90
C ASP A 168 0.87 -1.99 -12.90
N ILE A 169 -0.06 -1.94 -11.94
CA ILE A 169 -1.08 -0.89 -11.83
C ILE A 169 -0.61 0.38 -11.12
N THR A 170 0.64 0.40 -10.68
CA THR A 170 1.23 1.56 -10.00
C THR A 170 2.40 2.16 -10.78
N SER A 171 2.52 3.48 -10.63
CA SER A 171 3.66 4.28 -11.10
C SER A 171 3.64 5.64 -10.43
N ARG A 172 4.73 6.41 -10.58
CA ARG A 172 4.79 7.80 -10.11
C ARG A 172 3.58 8.61 -10.60
N GLY A 173 2.94 9.32 -9.67
CA GLY A 173 1.75 10.14 -9.95
C GLY A 173 0.46 9.35 -10.20
N LYS A 174 0.45 8.04 -9.92
CA LYS A 174 -0.74 7.18 -9.96
C LYS A 174 -1.01 6.61 -8.56
N LEU A 175 -1.91 5.63 -8.52
CA LEU A 175 -2.28 4.84 -7.36
C LEU A 175 -1.06 4.33 -6.59
N ILE A 176 -1.08 4.51 -5.28
CA ILE A 176 -0.08 3.98 -4.33
C ILE A 176 -0.53 2.60 -3.83
N MET A 177 0.40 1.66 -3.70
CA MET A 177 0.14 0.38 -3.03
C MET A 177 0.35 0.53 -1.52
N ASP A 178 -0.66 0.23 -0.72
CA ASP A 178 -0.59 0.12 0.75
C ASP A 178 -0.33 -1.33 1.13
N GLY A 179 0.87 -1.59 1.65
CA GLY A 179 1.27 -2.90 2.19
C GLY A 179 0.86 -3.12 3.64
N ASP A 180 0.06 -2.24 4.23
CA ASP A 180 -0.28 -2.17 5.66
C ASP A 180 0.87 -1.73 6.57
N PHE A 181 0.55 -1.61 7.86
CA PHE A 181 1.40 -1.10 8.91
C PHE A 181 2.65 -1.95 9.12
N MET A 182 3.73 -1.25 9.47
CA MET A 182 4.97 -1.83 9.94
C MET A 182 5.01 -1.89 11.47
N ARG A 183 5.43 -3.05 11.97
CA ARG A 183 5.60 -3.36 13.41
C ARG A 183 7.01 -3.90 13.64
N MET A 184 8.00 -3.02 13.70
CA MET A 184 9.40 -3.43 13.86
C MET A 184 9.63 -4.23 15.13
N ASN A 185 8.86 -3.94 16.19
CA ASN A 185 8.93 -4.66 17.46
C ASN A 185 8.51 -6.15 17.37
N THR A 186 7.94 -6.58 16.26
CA THR A 186 7.53 -7.98 16.02
C THR A 186 8.47 -8.75 15.10
N MET A 187 9.48 -8.09 14.53
CA MET A 187 10.45 -8.71 13.63
C MET A 187 11.56 -9.41 14.41
N ALA A 188 12.01 -10.57 13.96
CA ALA A 188 12.88 -11.44 14.76
C ALA A 188 14.30 -10.86 14.96
N ASN A 189 14.79 -10.08 14.00
CA ASN A 189 16.15 -9.54 14.02
C ASN A 189 16.28 -8.28 13.13
N ALA A 190 17.47 -7.66 13.15
CA ALA A 190 17.76 -6.45 12.38
C ALA A 190 17.61 -6.63 10.86
N GLU A 191 17.90 -7.82 10.32
CA GLU A 191 17.80 -8.06 8.89
C GLU A 191 16.35 -8.12 8.43
N GLU A 192 15.46 -8.76 9.18
CA GLU A 192 14.02 -8.75 8.88
C GLU A 192 13.40 -7.35 9.02
N LYS A 193 13.88 -6.53 9.96
CA LYS A 193 13.48 -5.13 10.12
C LYS A 193 13.88 -4.29 8.90
N LYS A 194 15.15 -4.41 8.47
CA LYS A 194 15.63 -3.78 7.24
C LYS A 194 14.82 -4.26 6.04
N PHE A 195 14.51 -5.55 5.97
CA PHE A 195 13.74 -6.15 4.89
C PHE A 195 12.35 -5.51 4.77
N LEU A 196 11.57 -5.47 5.86
CA LEU A 196 10.23 -4.89 5.86
C LEU A 196 10.26 -3.40 5.48
N PHE A 197 11.10 -2.61 6.15
CA PHE A 197 11.17 -1.18 5.86
C PHE A 197 11.61 -0.92 4.41
N SER A 198 12.62 -1.65 3.96
CA SER A 198 13.09 -1.57 2.58
C SER A 198 11.95 -1.88 1.62
N LEU A 199 11.26 -3.02 1.78
CA LEU A 199 10.15 -3.40 0.91
C LEU A 199 9.15 -2.27 0.73
N MET A 200 8.66 -1.67 1.82
CA MET A 200 7.72 -0.55 1.77
C MET A 200 8.28 0.66 1.01
N VAL A 201 9.56 0.98 1.22
CA VAL A 201 10.24 2.09 0.53
C VAL A 201 10.39 1.80 -0.97
N ILE A 202 10.91 0.63 -1.37
CA ILE A 202 11.23 0.37 -2.78
C ILE A 202 9.95 0.23 -3.60
N THR A 203 8.85 -0.23 -3.01
CA THR A 203 7.56 -0.37 -3.71
C THR A 203 6.80 0.95 -3.80
N GLY A 204 7.30 2.03 -3.18
CA GLY A 204 6.64 3.34 -3.16
C GLY A 204 5.41 3.36 -2.24
N SER A 205 5.35 2.47 -1.25
CA SER A 205 4.22 2.37 -0.33
C SER A 205 4.17 3.53 0.67
N ALA A 206 3.02 3.69 1.32
CA ALA A 206 2.94 4.52 2.52
C ALA A 206 3.79 3.91 3.64
N LEU A 207 4.61 4.73 4.30
CA LEU A 207 5.41 4.31 5.44
C LEU A 207 4.57 4.43 6.73
N ALA A 208 3.67 3.47 6.93
CA ALA A 208 2.73 3.48 8.06
C ALA A 208 3.31 2.76 9.28
N ILE A 209 3.74 3.51 10.30
CA ILE A 209 4.32 2.98 11.54
C ILE A 209 3.18 2.70 12.54
N SER A 210 3.12 1.49 13.10
CA SER A 210 2.19 1.16 14.20
C SER A 210 2.89 0.72 15.49
N ASP A 211 4.23 0.75 15.52
CA ASP A 211 4.98 0.70 16.76
C ASP A 211 4.65 1.94 17.62
N GLN A 212 4.32 1.71 18.89
CA GLN A 212 4.10 2.78 19.86
C GLN A 212 5.43 3.18 20.51
N TYR A 213 5.46 4.37 21.12
CA TYR A 213 6.66 4.90 21.78
C TYR A 213 7.21 3.96 22.88
N ASP A 214 6.34 3.17 23.50
CA ASP A 214 6.63 2.21 24.56
C ASP A 214 6.83 0.78 24.03
N THR A 215 6.43 0.48 22.79
CA THR A 215 6.58 -0.86 22.21
C THR A 215 7.72 -0.98 21.21
N ILE A 216 8.22 0.12 20.63
CA ILE A 216 9.28 0.12 19.60
C ILE A 216 10.65 -0.34 20.15
N GLY A 217 10.88 -0.21 21.46
CA GLY A 217 12.18 -0.51 22.06
C GLY A 217 13.31 0.29 21.42
N GLU A 218 14.41 -0.39 21.07
CA GLU A 218 15.59 0.23 20.45
C GLU A 218 15.52 0.30 18.92
N ASP A 219 14.41 -0.10 18.30
CA ASP A 219 14.34 -0.34 16.85
C ASP A 219 13.97 0.88 16.00
N ALA A 220 13.89 2.07 16.62
CA ALA A 220 13.55 3.30 15.92
C ALA A 220 14.56 3.68 14.82
N TRP A 221 15.81 3.19 14.89
CA TRP A 221 16.86 3.47 13.90
C TRP A 221 16.47 3.07 12.48
N VAL A 222 15.61 2.04 12.33
CA VAL A 222 15.13 1.55 11.03
C VAL A 222 14.39 2.66 10.28
N TYR A 223 13.54 3.41 11.01
CA TYR A 223 12.75 4.52 10.50
C TYR A 223 13.54 5.83 10.34
N GLN A 224 14.85 5.83 10.64
CA GLN A 224 15.70 7.02 10.62
C GLN A 224 16.74 6.99 9.50
N ASN A 225 16.72 5.96 8.63
CA ASN A 225 17.59 5.91 7.46
C ASN A 225 17.21 7.02 6.45
N LYS A 226 17.98 8.11 6.44
CA LYS A 226 17.71 9.29 5.61
C LYS A 226 17.75 8.99 4.11
N GLU A 227 18.60 8.08 3.65
CA GLU A 227 18.72 7.78 2.21
C GLU A 227 17.50 7.02 1.70
N LEU A 228 16.97 6.08 2.49
CA LEU A 228 15.74 5.37 2.15
C LEU A 228 14.50 6.25 2.29
N ILE A 229 14.43 7.08 3.33
CA ILE A 229 13.32 8.04 3.49
C ILE A 229 13.27 9.02 2.32
N GLU A 230 14.42 9.47 1.83
CA GLU A 230 14.47 10.39 0.70
C GLU A 230 13.89 9.77 -0.58
N LEU A 231 14.06 8.45 -0.79
CA LEU A 231 13.39 7.75 -1.89
C LEU A 231 11.87 7.92 -1.80
N ASN A 232 11.29 7.74 -0.61
CA ASN A 232 9.86 7.95 -0.40
C ASN A 232 9.45 9.42 -0.66
N HIS A 233 10.22 10.40 -0.16
CA HIS A 233 9.94 11.83 -0.37
C HIS A 233 9.92 12.24 -1.84
N VAL A 234 10.81 11.72 -2.68
CA VAL A 234 10.84 12.05 -4.11
C VAL A 234 9.80 11.29 -4.94
N GLY A 235 8.98 10.45 -4.28
CA GLY A 235 7.98 9.59 -4.91
C GLY A 235 8.62 8.47 -5.73
N PHE A 236 9.75 7.93 -5.25
CA PHE A 236 10.40 6.79 -5.87
C PHE A 236 9.50 5.55 -5.78
N TYR A 237 9.57 4.72 -6.82
CA TYR A 237 9.00 3.38 -6.83
C TYR A 237 9.85 2.50 -7.76
N ALA A 238 9.88 1.21 -7.46
CA ALA A 238 10.50 0.18 -8.27
C ALA A 238 9.46 -0.84 -8.74
N LYS A 239 9.82 -1.58 -9.79
CA LYS A 239 9.07 -2.75 -10.26
C LYS A 239 9.90 -4.01 -10.06
N PRO A 240 9.26 -5.16 -9.79
CA PRO A 240 9.98 -6.42 -9.75
C PRO A 240 10.40 -6.78 -11.18
N LEU A 241 11.51 -7.50 -11.33
CA LEU A 241 11.93 -8.05 -12.62
C LEU A 241 10.97 -9.13 -13.15
N SER A 242 10.02 -9.60 -12.32
CA SER A 242 8.92 -10.47 -12.74
C SER A 242 7.71 -10.25 -11.84
N GLY A 243 6.52 -10.14 -12.45
CA GLY A 243 5.22 -10.15 -11.75
C GLY A 243 4.74 -11.54 -11.33
N ASP A 244 5.49 -12.61 -11.63
CA ASP A 244 5.17 -13.95 -11.13
C ASP A 244 5.71 -14.12 -9.70
N VAL A 245 4.80 -14.22 -8.73
CA VAL A 245 5.12 -14.38 -7.30
C VAL A 245 6.00 -15.58 -6.98
N ASN A 246 6.02 -16.60 -7.83
CA ASN A 246 6.86 -17.79 -7.64
C ASN A 246 8.23 -17.68 -8.33
N SER A 247 8.41 -16.67 -9.17
CA SER A 247 9.69 -16.43 -9.84
C SER A 247 10.71 -15.85 -8.88
N ARG A 248 11.96 -16.32 -8.96
CA ARG A 248 13.09 -15.69 -8.25
C ARG A 248 13.30 -14.22 -8.65
N ASN A 249 12.88 -13.85 -9.86
CA ASN A 249 12.96 -12.47 -10.34
C ASN A 249 11.95 -11.54 -9.67
N SER A 250 10.93 -12.07 -8.99
CA SER A 250 10.01 -11.25 -8.20
C SER A 250 10.65 -10.68 -6.93
N SER A 251 11.82 -11.18 -6.53
CA SER A 251 12.60 -10.70 -5.38
C SER A 251 13.73 -9.74 -5.77
N ARG A 252 13.75 -9.27 -7.01
CA ARG A 252 14.69 -8.29 -7.54
C ARG A 252 13.91 -7.12 -8.10
N TRP A 253 14.06 -5.96 -7.49
CA TRP A 253 13.28 -4.76 -7.78
C TRP A 253 14.18 -3.67 -8.30
N ILE A 254 13.77 -3.01 -9.39
CA ILE A 254 14.54 -1.93 -10.00
C ILE A 254 13.63 -0.72 -10.26
N GLY A 255 14.15 0.47 -10.00
CA GLY A 255 13.47 1.73 -10.30
C GLY A 255 14.50 2.81 -10.60
N GLN A 256 14.10 3.81 -11.38
CA GLN A 256 14.98 4.91 -11.77
C GLN A 256 14.56 6.20 -11.06
N LEU A 257 15.55 6.91 -10.52
CA LEU A 257 15.37 8.25 -9.96
C LEU A 257 15.32 9.30 -11.08
N PRO A 258 14.75 10.50 -10.84
CA PRO A 258 14.67 11.56 -11.84
C PRO A 258 16.02 12.00 -12.40
N ASN A 259 17.10 11.84 -11.64
CA ASN A 259 18.47 12.15 -12.07
C ASN A 259 19.11 11.05 -12.96
N GLY A 260 18.38 9.98 -13.27
CA GLY A 260 18.84 8.88 -14.11
C GLY A 260 19.58 7.75 -13.37
N SER A 261 19.89 7.92 -12.08
CA SER A 261 20.45 6.84 -11.26
C SER A 261 19.42 5.74 -11.01
N TRP A 262 19.89 4.50 -10.91
CA TRP A 262 19.04 3.35 -10.61
C TRP A 262 19.09 3.02 -9.13
N VAL A 263 17.96 2.61 -8.57
CA VAL A 263 17.89 1.99 -7.25
C VAL A 263 17.45 0.55 -7.43
N VAL A 264 18.18 -0.35 -6.80
CA VAL A 264 17.96 -1.80 -6.86
C VAL A 264 17.71 -2.33 -5.46
N GLY A 265 16.61 -3.07 -5.29
CA GLY A 265 16.31 -3.84 -4.09
C GLY A 265 16.41 -5.34 -4.35
N LEU A 266 17.31 -6.01 -3.62
CA LEU A 266 17.50 -7.46 -3.67
C LEU A 266 17.02 -8.06 -2.34
N PHE A 267 16.12 -9.03 -2.39
CA PHE A 267 15.46 -9.58 -1.21
C PHE A 267 15.61 -11.10 -1.17
N ASN A 268 16.19 -11.63 -0.10
CA ASN A 268 16.19 -13.07 0.13
C ASN A 268 15.00 -13.46 1.02
N ARG A 269 13.99 -14.07 0.41
CA ARG A 269 12.77 -14.51 1.10
C ARG A 269 12.89 -15.90 1.73
N GLU A 270 14.02 -16.59 1.53
CA GLU A 270 14.20 -17.99 1.90
C GLU A 270 14.95 -18.14 3.23
N ASP A 271 14.82 -19.32 3.84
CA ASP A 271 15.50 -19.73 5.08
C ASP A 271 16.98 -20.11 4.88
N VAL A 272 17.52 -19.96 3.66
CA VAL A 272 18.91 -20.29 3.31
C VAL A 272 19.59 -19.11 2.64
N ALA A 273 20.92 -19.05 2.72
CA ALA A 273 21.68 -18.00 2.05
C ALA A 273 21.62 -18.15 0.52
N ILE A 274 21.33 -17.07 -0.20
CA ILE A 274 21.14 -17.08 -1.65
C ILE A 274 21.89 -15.92 -2.30
N LYS A 275 22.60 -16.22 -3.39
CA LYS A 275 23.28 -15.20 -4.20
C LYS A 275 22.27 -14.46 -5.09
N TYR A 276 22.24 -13.14 -5.02
CA TYR A 276 21.49 -12.29 -5.94
C TYR A 276 22.44 -11.46 -6.79
N THR A 277 22.01 -11.19 -8.03
CA THR A 277 22.79 -10.45 -9.01
C THR A 277 21.87 -9.47 -9.72
N VAL A 278 22.39 -8.29 -10.04
CA VAL A 278 21.79 -7.34 -10.98
C VAL A 278 22.78 -7.02 -12.09
N ASN A 279 22.38 -7.23 -13.35
CA ASN A 279 23.21 -6.96 -14.51
C ASN A 279 22.95 -5.55 -15.05
N PHE A 280 24.01 -4.74 -15.13
CA PHE A 280 23.93 -3.32 -15.46
C PHE A 280 23.37 -3.06 -16.87
N SER A 281 23.77 -3.87 -17.84
CA SER A 281 23.30 -3.68 -19.22
C SER A 281 21.92 -4.31 -19.44
N LYS A 282 21.75 -5.58 -19.07
CA LYS A 282 20.53 -6.34 -19.32
C LYS A 282 19.33 -5.83 -18.54
N GLU A 283 19.53 -5.42 -17.28
CA GLU A 283 18.42 -5.11 -16.38
C GLU A 283 18.26 -3.59 -16.18
N LEU A 284 19.34 -2.80 -16.24
CA LEU A 284 19.29 -1.34 -16.04
C LEU A 284 19.47 -0.54 -17.33
N GLY A 285 19.74 -1.20 -18.46
CA GLY A 285 19.87 -0.54 -19.76
C GLY A 285 21.12 0.33 -19.90
N PHE A 286 22.15 0.14 -19.08
CA PHE A 286 23.41 0.86 -19.27
C PHE A 286 24.15 0.37 -20.52
N ASN A 287 24.43 1.30 -21.44
CA ASN A 287 25.20 1.04 -22.67
C ASN A 287 26.67 0.72 -22.37
N ALA A 288 27.19 1.19 -21.23
CA ALA A 288 28.53 0.86 -20.76
C ALA A 288 28.44 -0.29 -19.78
N SER A 289 29.38 -1.23 -19.88
CA SER A 289 29.57 -2.27 -18.86
C SER A 289 29.95 -1.67 -17.50
N HIS A 290 30.53 -0.47 -17.48
CA HIS A 290 31.01 0.18 -16.26
C HIS A 290 29.98 1.14 -15.69
N VAL A 291 29.86 1.15 -14.36
CA VAL A 291 29.13 2.16 -13.57
C VAL A 291 30.10 2.88 -12.65
N ALA A 292 30.00 4.20 -12.55
CA ALA A 292 30.90 5.02 -11.75
C ALA A 292 30.86 4.70 -10.25
N ASN A 293 29.69 4.36 -9.71
CA ASN A 293 29.55 4.00 -8.30
C ASN A 293 28.34 3.11 -8.04
N VAL A 294 28.53 2.14 -7.16
CA VAL A 294 27.45 1.42 -6.46
C VAL A 294 27.49 1.84 -4.99
N ARG A 295 26.38 2.36 -4.46
CA ARG A 295 26.25 2.81 -3.07
C ARG A 295 25.28 1.93 -2.30
N ASP A 296 25.68 1.44 -1.14
CA ASP A 296 24.80 0.76 -0.18
C ASP A 296 24.04 1.80 0.67
N LEU A 297 22.71 1.78 0.59
CA LEU A 297 21.86 2.76 1.27
C LEU A 297 21.63 2.47 2.75
N TRP A 298 21.85 1.23 3.21
CA TRP A 298 21.80 0.89 4.64
C TRP A 298 23.12 1.16 5.33
N GLU A 299 24.24 0.85 4.66
CA GLU A 299 25.58 1.07 5.21
C GLU A 299 26.09 2.50 4.97
N HIS A 300 25.35 3.31 4.21
CA HIS A 300 25.74 4.67 3.79
C HIS A 300 27.12 4.70 3.13
N LYS A 301 27.44 3.67 2.36
CA LYS A 301 28.79 3.37 1.91
C LYS A 301 28.88 3.26 0.40
N ASP A 302 29.85 3.96 -0.18
CA ASP A 302 30.23 3.76 -1.58
C ASP A 302 31.07 2.49 -1.70
N LEU A 303 30.62 1.59 -2.58
CA LEU A 303 31.28 0.34 -2.92
C LEU A 303 32.22 0.52 -4.12
N GLY A 304 32.21 1.70 -4.75
CA GLY A 304 33.06 2.08 -5.87
C GLY A 304 32.48 1.70 -7.23
N GLY A 305 33.24 2.01 -8.27
CA GLY A 305 32.88 1.66 -9.64
C GLY A 305 32.98 0.15 -9.90
N MET A 306 32.10 -0.37 -10.73
CA MET A 306 31.98 -1.80 -11.00
C MET A 306 31.70 -2.07 -12.47
N ASP A 307 32.06 -3.27 -12.94
CA ASP A 307 31.81 -3.72 -14.31
C ASP A 307 30.77 -4.83 -14.36
N ASN A 308 29.93 -4.77 -15.39
CA ASN A 308 28.92 -5.73 -15.84
C ASN A 308 27.74 -5.97 -14.87
N GLU A 309 28.01 -6.18 -13.59
CA GLU A 309 26.99 -6.55 -12.60
C GLU A 309 27.39 -6.21 -11.17
N TYR A 310 26.39 -6.15 -10.30
CA TYR A 310 26.56 -6.24 -8.85
C TYR A 310 26.03 -7.59 -8.36
N SER A 311 26.81 -8.26 -7.51
CA SER A 311 26.52 -9.60 -6.99
C SER A 311 26.73 -9.64 -5.47
N VAL A 312 25.76 -10.19 -4.72
CA VAL A 312 25.82 -10.28 -3.26
C VAL A 312 25.23 -11.61 -2.76
N LEU A 313 25.86 -12.23 -1.75
CA LEU A 313 25.28 -13.35 -1.02
C LEU A 313 24.44 -12.80 0.14
N LEU A 314 23.13 -13.02 0.11
CA LEU A 314 22.21 -12.59 1.15
C LEU A 314 21.96 -13.74 2.13
N SER A 315 22.10 -13.48 3.42
CA SER A 315 21.64 -14.37 4.49
C SER A 315 20.11 -14.58 4.42
N PRO A 316 19.57 -15.60 5.09
CA PRO A 316 18.13 -15.78 5.20
C PRO A 316 17.42 -14.49 5.64
N HIS A 317 16.32 -14.16 4.99
CA HIS A 317 15.44 -13.02 5.33
C HIS A 317 16.11 -11.64 5.31
N SER A 318 17.25 -11.52 4.63
CA SER A 318 17.98 -10.25 4.50
C SER A 318 17.72 -9.59 3.15
N CYS A 319 18.02 -8.30 3.07
CA CYS A 319 17.91 -7.52 1.84
C CYS A 319 19.15 -6.67 1.59
N LYS A 320 19.29 -6.19 0.37
CA LYS A 320 20.33 -5.23 -0.01
C LYS A 320 19.73 -4.19 -0.94
N ILE A 321 19.80 -2.92 -0.52
CA ILE A 321 19.29 -1.78 -1.28
C ILE A 321 20.47 -0.93 -1.69
N ILE A 322 20.65 -0.78 -3.00
CA ILE A 322 21.76 -0.05 -3.59
C ILE A 322 21.27 1.02 -4.54
N ARG A 323 22.00 2.14 -4.62
CA ARG A 323 21.90 3.11 -5.71
C ARG A 323 23.09 2.93 -6.64
N ILE A 324 22.82 2.96 -7.94
CA ILE A 324 23.81 2.76 -9.00
C ILE A 324 23.80 4.00 -9.87
N GLU A 325 24.96 4.64 -9.93
CA GLU A 325 25.21 5.85 -10.69
C GLU A 325 26.12 5.52 -11.86
N LYS A 326 25.75 6.01 -13.05
CA LYS A 326 26.49 5.76 -14.28
C LYS A 326 27.82 6.49 -14.28
#